data_AF-A0A931ZN35-F1
#
_entry.id   AF-A0A931ZN35-F1
#
_cell.length_a   1.000
_cell.length_b   1.000
_cell.length_c   1.000
_cell.angle_alpha   90.00
_cell.angle_beta   90.00
_cell.angle_gamma   90.00
#
_symmetry.space_group_name_H-M   'P 1'
#
loop_
_entity.id
_entity.type
_entity.pdbx_description
1 polymer ?
#
loop_
_entity_poly.entity_id
_entity_poly.type
_entity_poly.pdbx_seq_one_letter_code
_entity_poly.pdbx_strand_id
1 'polypeptide(L)'
;MNSIEQQLLIPEERIIAPLVEVLSKVTPEPETMSDTSKPITPALRQSLDELFPEQRFEDKDIQKTKEILGALANEFSPEQLRGTIIELQHLAQSWLDDFEREIFKGLTLKEVLHEKRGI
;
A
#
# COMPACT_ATOMS: atom_id res chain seq x y z
N MET A 1 23.93 -21.56 -64.87
CA MET A 1 22.94 -22.01 -63.87
C MET A 1 22.93 -20.96 -62.77
N ASN A 2 22.01 -20.00 -62.87
CA ASN A 2 21.85 -18.91 -61.91
C ASN A 2 21.05 -19.45 -60.72
N SER A 3 21.67 -19.49 -59.53
CA SER A 3 20.96 -19.85 -58.30
C SER A 3 20.29 -18.60 -57.73
N ILE A 4 19.00 -18.70 -57.47
CA ILE A 4 18.04 -17.61 -57.19
C ILE A 4 18.14 -17.08 -55.73
N GLU A 5 19.11 -17.53 -54.94
CA GLU A 5 19.16 -17.27 -53.49
C GLU A 5 19.87 -15.98 -53.04
N GLN A 6 19.93 -14.93 -53.87
CA GLN A 6 20.47 -13.63 -53.44
C GLN A 6 19.39 -12.55 -53.22
N GLN A 7 18.12 -12.94 -53.17
CA GLN A 7 17.03 -11.99 -52.94
C GLN A 7 16.88 -11.65 -51.45
N LEU A 8 17.23 -10.39 -51.15
CA LEU A 8 16.85 -9.62 -49.95
C LEU A 8 17.48 -10.04 -48.62
N LEU A 9 18.82 -9.97 -48.54
CA LEU A 9 19.45 -9.62 -47.27
C LEU A 9 19.25 -8.12 -47.05
N ILE A 10 18.20 -7.75 -46.30
CA ILE A 10 18.05 -6.37 -45.82
C ILE A 10 19.21 -6.14 -44.84
N PRO A 11 20.14 -5.21 -45.10
CA PRO A 11 21.22 -4.92 -44.16
C PRO A 11 20.60 -4.41 -42.86
N GLU A 12 21.10 -4.91 -41.71
CA GLU A 12 20.58 -4.59 -40.37
C GLU A 12 20.45 -3.07 -40.13
N GLU A 13 21.35 -2.29 -40.72
CA GLU A 13 21.37 -0.83 -40.69
C GLU A 13 20.06 -0.19 -41.19
N ARG A 14 19.40 -0.80 -42.18
CA ARG A 14 18.09 -0.33 -42.70
C ARG A 14 16.92 -0.63 -41.76
N ILE A 15 17.08 -1.54 -40.81
CA ILE A 15 16.06 -1.90 -39.82
C ILE A 15 16.29 -1.10 -38.53
N ILE A 16 17.55 -1.00 -38.08
CA ILE A 16 17.90 -0.42 -36.79
C ILE A 16 17.67 1.09 -36.77
N ALA A 17 18.09 1.83 -37.79
CA ALA A 17 17.95 3.29 -37.82
C ALA A 17 16.49 3.78 -37.70
N PRO A 18 15.52 3.28 -38.49
CA PRO A 18 14.13 3.70 -38.34
C PRO A 18 13.50 3.21 -37.03
N LEU A 19 13.93 2.06 -36.50
CA LEU A 19 13.42 1.55 -35.22
C LEU A 19 13.85 2.43 -34.05
N VAL A 20 15.11 2.90 -34.05
CA VAL A 20 15.63 3.86 -33.06
C VAL A 20 14.84 5.17 -33.13
N GLU A 21 14.54 5.67 -34.32
CA GLU A 21 13.77 6.90 -34.51
C GLU A 21 12.31 6.77 -34.02
N VAL A 22 11.68 5.62 -34.23
CA VAL A 22 10.32 5.34 -33.74
C VAL A 22 10.31 5.21 -32.22
N LEU A 23 11.29 4.50 -31.64
CA LEU A 23 11.39 4.33 -30.19
C LEU A 23 11.71 5.66 -29.49
N SER A 24 12.53 6.54 -30.08
CA SER A 24 12.80 7.87 -29.53
C SER A 24 11.58 8.80 -29.61
N LYS A 25 10.66 8.60 -30.56
CA LYS A 25 9.42 9.39 -30.67
C LYS A 25 8.32 8.92 -29.71
N VAL A 26 8.32 7.64 -29.34
CA VAL A 26 7.32 7.03 -28.45
C VAL A 26 7.76 7.05 -26.99
N THR A 27 9.07 7.13 -26.73
CA THR A 27 9.58 7.32 -25.38
C THR A 27 9.38 8.81 -25.02
N PRO A 28 8.44 9.15 -24.12
CA PRO A 28 8.41 10.51 -23.59
C PRO A 28 9.80 10.78 -23.01
N GLU A 29 10.44 11.89 -23.40
CA GLU A 29 11.67 12.31 -22.75
C GLU A 29 11.42 12.30 -21.25
N PRO A 30 12.37 11.82 -20.43
CA PRO A 30 12.31 12.07 -19.01
C PRO A 30 12.42 13.59 -18.88
N GLU A 31 11.29 14.29 -18.83
CA GLU A 31 11.22 15.61 -18.25
C GLU A 31 12.00 15.48 -16.96
N THR A 32 13.14 16.17 -16.92
CA THR A 32 14.00 16.27 -15.75
C THR A 32 13.11 16.28 -14.53
N MET A 33 13.21 15.25 -13.69
CA MET A 33 12.47 15.13 -12.45
C MET A 33 12.94 16.25 -11.50
N SER A 34 12.47 17.44 -11.79
CA SER A 34 12.77 18.70 -11.13
C SER A 34 11.43 19.37 -10.89
N ASP A 35 10.55 18.67 -10.17
CA ASP A 35 9.67 19.25 -9.16
C ASP A 35 8.68 18.19 -8.65
N THR A 36 9.09 17.45 -7.63
CA THR A 36 8.15 16.80 -6.68
C THR A 36 7.40 17.85 -5.84
N SER A 37 7.46 19.14 -6.18
CA SER A 37 6.96 20.27 -5.40
C SER A 37 5.63 20.85 -5.91
N LYS A 38 5.09 20.39 -7.05
CA LYS A 38 3.78 20.88 -7.52
C LYS A 38 2.69 20.46 -6.52
N PRO A 39 2.04 21.42 -5.84
CA PRO A 39 1.01 21.07 -4.87
C PRO A 39 -0.14 20.38 -5.58
N ILE A 40 -0.51 19.21 -5.07
CA ILE A 40 -1.67 18.44 -5.56
C ILE A 40 -2.88 19.37 -5.53
N THR A 41 -3.55 19.53 -6.67
CA THR A 41 -4.73 20.40 -6.74
C THR A 41 -5.84 19.82 -5.86
N PRO A 42 -6.63 20.68 -5.20
CA PRO A 42 -7.69 20.22 -4.30
C PRO A 42 -8.71 19.32 -5.01
N ALA A 43 -8.98 19.57 -6.29
CA ALA A 43 -9.87 18.73 -7.12
C ALA A 43 -9.34 17.30 -7.34
N LEU A 44 -8.02 17.15 -7.53
CA LEU A 44 -7.39 15.85 -7.69
C LEU A 44 -7.40 15.07 -6.37
N ARG A 45 -7.12 15.74 -5.25
CA ARG A 45 -7.27 15.17 -3.90
C ARG A 45 -8.68 14.68 -3.63
N GLN A 46 -9.69 15.49 -3.98
CA GLN A 46 -11.10 15.15 -3.77
C GLN A 46 -11.51 13.91 -4.59
N SER A 47 -11.03 13.81 -5.83
CA SER A 47 -11.29 12.65 -6.69
C SER A 47 -10.61 11.39 -6.16
N LEU A 48 -9.36 11.49 -5.69
CA LEU A 48 -8.64 10.35 -5.09
C LEU A 48 -9.32 9.87 -3.80
N ASP A 49 -9.74 10.80 -2.95
CA ASP A 49 -10.46 10.49 -1.72
C ASP A 49 -11.83 9.83 -1.95
N GLU A 50 -12.50 10.16 -3.06
CA GLU A 50 -13.78 9.55 -3.45
C GLU A 50 -13.57 8.13 -4.02
N LEU A 51 -12.45 7.90 -4.70
CA LEU A 51 -12.06 6.59 -5.22
C LEU A 51 -11.51 5.64 -4.14
N PHE A 52 -10.88 6.19 -3.10
CA PHE A 52 -10.21 5.42 -2.03
C PHE A 52 -10.66 5.87 -0.63
N PRO A 53 -11.95 5.71 -0.28
CA PRO A 53 -12.49 6.16 1.01
C PRO A 53 -11.82 5.50 2.23
N GLU A 54 -11.31 4.27 2.08
CA GLU A 54 -10.57 3.52 3.10
C GLU A 54 -9.34 4.25 3.63
N GLN A 55 -8.63 5.02 2.80
CA GLN A 55 -7.45 5.77 3.24
C GLN A 55 -7.80 6.81 4.31
N ARG A 56 -8.99 7.41 4.23
CA ARG A 56 -9.47 8.38 5.24
C ARG A 56 -9.77 7.74 6.59
N PHE A 57 -10.14 6.46 6.62
CA PHE A 57 -10.39 5.74 7.87
C PHE A 57 -9.08 5.43 8.58
N GLU A 58 -8.09 4.94 7.83
CA GLU A 58 -6.77 4.66 8.38
C GLU A 58 -6.10 5.93 8.94
N ASP A 59 -6.21 7.06 8.24
CA ASP A 59 -5.67 8.33 8.72
C ASP A 59 -6.33 8.80 10.03
N LYS A 60 -7.64 8.55 10.21
CA LYS A 60 -8.36 8.89 11.45
C LYS A 60 -7.92 8.04 12.63
N ASP A 61 -7.65 6.75 12.42
CA ASP A 61 -7.23 5.86 13.51
C ASP A 61 -5.80 6.18 13.97
N ILE A 62 -4.90 6.51 13.04
CA ILE A 62 -3.58 7.05 13.40
C ILE A 62 -3.73 8.36 14.18
N GLN A 63 -4.57 9.27 13.70
CA GLN A 63 -4.80 10.56 14.35
C GLN A 63 -5.28 10.37 15.80
N LYS A 64 -6.30 9.53 16.02
CA LYS A 64 -6.80 9.19 17.35
C LYS A 64 -5.74 8.53 18.23
N THR A 65 -4.95 7.63 17.66
CA THR A 65 -3.86 6.99 18.39
C THR A 65 -2.84 8.02 18.85
N LYS A 66 -2.46 8.97 17.98
CA LYS A 66 -1.54 10.05 18.33
C LYS A 66 -2.11 10.94 19.43
N GLU A 67 -3.41 11.20 19.43
CA GLU A 67 -4.08 11.92 20.53
C GLU A 67 -4.02 11.14 21.86
N ILE A 68 -4.24 9.82 21.83
CA ILE A 68 -4.23 8.98 23.05
C ILE A 68 -2.81 8.81 23.61
N LEU A 69 -1.82 8.52 22.75
CA LEU A 69 -0.43 8.32 23.17
C LEU A 69 0.32 9.64 23.44
N GLY A 70 -0.19 10.76 22.93
CA GLY A 70 0.37 12.08 23.15
C GLY A 70 1.83 12.19 22.72
N ALA A 71 2.71 12.62 23.63
CA ALA A 71 4.13 12.84 23.35
C ALA A 71 4.86 11.58 22.87
N LEU A 72 4.45 10.40 23.36
CA LEU A 72 5.06 9.12 23.02
C LEU A 72 4.87 8.77 21.54
N ALA A 73 3.78 9.22 20.91
CA ALA A 73 3.51 8.95 19.51
C ALA A 73 4.48 9.67 18.54
N ASN A 74 5.18 10.70 19.01
CA ASN A 74 6.19 11.42 18.22
C ASN A 74 7.53 10.67 18.14
N GLU A 75 7.73 9.65 18.97
CA GLU A 75 8.94 8.82 18.97
C GLU A 75 8.90 7.72 17.90
N PHE A 76 7.73 7.49 17.28
CA PHE A 76 7.51 6.44 16.30
C PHE A 76 7.20 7.01 14.91
N SER A 77 7.68 6.34 13.87
CA SER A 77 7.15 6.56 12.51
C SER A 77 5.69 6.10 12.43
N PRO A 78 4.88 6.60 11.48
CA PRO A 78 3.49 6.15 11.30
C PRO A 78 3.35 4.62 11.18
N GLU A 79 4.29 3.98 10.50
CA GLU A 79 4.31 2.52 10.28
C GLU A 79 4.67 1.77 11.56
N GLN A 80 5.67 2.28 12.30
CA GLN A 80 6.06 1.69 13.59
C GLN A 80 4.95 1.83 14.62
N LEU A 81 4.27 2.98 14.63
CA LEU A 81 3.14 3.24 15.51
C LEU A 81 2.01 2.23 15.22
N ARG A 82 1.67 2.02 13.95
CA ARG A 82 0.68 1.00 13.55
C ARG A 82 1.05 -0.40 14.04
N GLY A 83 2.29 -0.84 13.79
CA GLY A 83 2.75 -2.16 14.24
C GLY A 83 2.69 -2.32 15.75
N THR A 84 3.16 -1.32 16.49
CA THR A 84 3.16 -1.33 17.96
C THR A 84 1.76 -1.39 18.55
N ILE A 85 0.78 -0.67 17.97
CA ILE A 85 -0.62 -0.75 18.43
C ILE A 85 -1.17 -2.15 18.24
N ILE A 86 -0.94 -2.77 17.08
CA ILE A 86 -1.44 -4.10 16.76
C ILE A 86 -0.87 -5.12 17.75
N GLU A 87 0.44 -5.06 18.02
CA GLU A 87 1.10 -5.91 19.00
C GLU A 87 0.53 -5.71 20.41
N LEU A 88 0.35 -4.46 20.85
CA LEU A 88 -0.25 -4.15 22.15
C LEU A 88 -1.68 -4.66 22.26
N GLN A 89 -2.48 -4.51 21.19
CA GLN A 89 -3.86 -4.98 21.15
C GLN A 89 -3.92 -6.51 21.25
N HIS A 90 -3.03 -7.22 20.56
CA HIS A 90 -2.91 -8.67 20.68
C HIS A 90 -2.49 -9.11 22.09
N LEU A 91 -1.52 -8.42 22.68
CA LEU A 91 -1.07 -8.70 24.03
C LEU A 91 -2.21 -8.51 25.05
N ALA A 92 -2.89 -7.37 24.99
CA ALA A 92 -4.02 -7.07 25.86
C ALA A 92 -5.16 -8.09 25.70
N GLN A 93 -5.49 -8.49 24.47
CA GLN A 93 -6.51 -9.51 24.23
C GLN A 93 -6.08 -10.87 24.78
N SER A 94 -4.82 -11.28 24.60
CA SER A 94 -4.31 -12.54 25.14
C SER A 94 -4.38 -12.56 26.66
N TRP A 95 -3.93 -11.49 27.32
CA TRP A 95 -4.02 -11.38 28.78
C TRP A 95 -5.45 -11.42 29.28
N LEU A 96 -6.37 -10.77 28.57
CA LEU A 96 -7.77 -10.76 28.91
C LEU A 96 -8.39 -12.16 28.74
N ASP A 97 -8.10 -12.85 27.64
CA ASP A 97 -8.53 -14.22 27.41
C ASP A 97 -7.99 -15.18 28.49
N ASP A 98 -6.71 -15.06 28.87
CA ASP A 98 -6.11 -15.89 29.91
C ASP A 98 -6.73 -15.63 31.28
N PHE A 99 -6.91 -14.36 31.65
CA PHE A 99 -7.59 -13.95 32.88
C PHE A 99 -9.05 -14.46 32.92
N GLU A 100 -9.77 -14.35 31.80
CA GLU A 100 -11.12 -14.89 31.69
C GLU A 100 -11.13 -16.41 31.86
N ARG A 101 -10.16 -17.12 31.27
CA ARG A 101 -10.03 -18.57 31.43
C ARG A 101 -9.77 -18.98 32.88
N GLU A 102 -9.00 -18.21 33.64
CA GLU A 102 -8.83 -18.45 35.07
C GLU A 102 -10.14 -18.32 35.85
N ILE A 103 -10.96 -17.31 35.51
CA ILE A 103 -12.22 -17.01 36.22
C ILE A 103 -13.36 -17.95 35.79
N PHE A 104 -13.50 -18.22 34.49
CA PHE A 104 -14.60 -18.98 33.91
C PHE A 104 -14.24 -20.45 33.66
N LYS A 105 -13.31 -21.01 34.46
CA LYS A 105 -12.96 -22.44 34.47
C LYS A 105 -12.50 -22.97 33.10
N GLY A 106 -11.64 -22.21 32.45
CA GLY A 106 -11.01 -22.55 31.17
C GLY A 106 -11.72 -21.95 29.95
N LEU A 107 -12.79 -21.18 30.13
CA LEU A 107 -13.54 -20.53 29.04
C LEU A 107 -13.28 -19.02 28.99
N THR A 108 -13.40 -18.40 27.82
CA THR A 108 -13.44 -16.94 27.71
C THR A 108 -14.86 -16.42 27.93
N LEU A 109 -15.02 -15.13 28.23
CA LEU A 109 -16.32 -14.49 28.39
C LEU A 109 -17.17 -14.63 27.11
N LYS A 110 -16.54 -14.52 25.94
CA LYS A 110 -17.18 -14.73 24.63
C LYS A 110 -17.75 -16.15 24.50
N GLU A 111 -17.04 -17.15 25.03
CA GLU A 111 -17.49 -18.55 25.06
C GLU A 111 -18.64 -18.76 26.05
N VAL A 112 -18.58 -18.12 27.22
CA VAL A 112 -19.66 -18.16 28.24
C VAL A 112 -20.95 -17.51 27.75
N LEU A 113 -20.85 -16.40 27.01
CA LEU A 113 -21.99 -15.66 26.49
C LEU A 113 -22.61 -16.30 25.22
N HIS A 114 -22.10 -17.45 24.76
CA HIS A 114 -22.58 -18.14 23.55
C HIS A 114 -22.51 -17.30 22.27
N GLU A 115 -21.64 -16.29 22.19
CA GLU A 115 -21.49 -15.45 20.98
C GLU A 115 -21.07 -16.28 19.74
N LYS A 116 -20.63 -17.53 19.95
CA LYS A 116 -20.27 -18.51 18.92
C LYS A 116 -21.33 -19.61 18.65
N ARG A 117 -22.53 -19.54 19.23
CA ARG A 117 -23.68 -20.38 18.87
C ARG A 117 -24.88 -19.52 18.47
N GLY A 118 -24.74 -18.80 17.36
CA GLY A 118 -25.91 -18.43 16.55
C GLY A 118 -26.43 -19.69 15.86
N ILE A 119 -27.68 -20.06 16.15
CA ILE A 119 -28.52 -20.83 15.23
C ILE A 119 -29.14 -19.83 14.26
#